data_AF-A0A8H3E2C2-F1
#
_entry.id   AF-A0A8H3E2C2-F1
#
_cell.length_a   1.000
_cell.length_b   1.000
_cell.length_c   1.000
_cell.angle_alpha   90.00
_cell.angle_beta   90.00
_cell.angle_gamma   90.00
#
_symmetry.space_group_name_H-M   'P 1'
#
loop_
_entity.id
_entity.type
_entity.pdbx_description
1 polymer ?
#
loop_
_entity_poly.entity_id
_entity_poly.type
_entity_poly.pdbx_seq_one_letter_code
_entity_poly.pdbx_strand_id
1 'polypeptide(L)'
;MMTFRKKNAAKRTRGSGSLKYCLRKELEEVRATHRELSQPGCEVALARWKIEAKDELDLRKEFAATLKSFLRRVDITSYEELESVKKERSNEVNKRLLALGYTESEIKIHYSLSSRRRALVEQPRVLSDRGNVGEPPPKLTPILESNKAQTEEDARSARKTKRQAELHKLLREFKLETHPLADMVRELGHEPKLPEPTASNGCPFPDTHTALGWSFFKEITANEMSLEDVRALFDAHRKGVEEKAGALPPLNDMVEVNGSTDSTISLCSLPRLLLRADTIFSRRKDAAYDEQLLHYPLFIPTKDQFWSHDWPLNIVVSQYVFHSKASAVARALLKDLGKPDASGLEMSVAGKVFMSQTLALRTPNLGSVFLECSSLHDSLVHQIAKGGSAPVPCDPVYYLLCKNYGRMFVGVEQGQMDRHLQSVHQVVSGVQDIHWGLVLDSGTFLQNGGAWRERWDEYYAEREKTDEQGLDTDEDERSDAD
;
A
#
# COMPACT_ATOMS: atom_id res chain seq x y z
N MET A 1 -43.89 -58.47 -19.76
CA MET A 1 -42.51 -58.20 -19.29
C MET A 1 -41.86 -57.25 -20.29
N MET A 2 -41.75 -55.95 -19.99
CA MET A 2 -41.05 -55.01 -20.88
C MET A 2 -39.54 -55.19 -20.70
N THR A 3 -38.85 -55.64 -21.75
CA THR A 3 -37.39 -55.75 -21.74
C THR A 3 -36.78 -54.41 -22.16
N PHE A 4 -36.34 -53.63 -21.18
CA PHE A 4 -35.59 -52.40 -21.44
C PHE A 4 -34.21 -52.76 -22.02
N ARG A 5 -34.03 -52.52 -23.32
CA ARG A 5 -32.73 -52.68 -23.99
C ARG A 5 -31.85 -51.50 -23.60
N LYS A 6 -30.74 -51.76 -22.88
CA LYS A 6 -29.77 -50.73 -22.46
C LYS A 6 -29.34 -49.93 -23.70
N LYS A 7 -29.79 -48.67 -23.81
CA LYS A 7 -29.36 -47.79 -24.90
C LYS A 7 -27.88 -47.51 -24.71
N ASN A 8 -27.09 -47.71 -25.78
CA ASN A 8 -25.65 -47.48 -25.74
C ASN A 8 -25.39 -46.00 -25.45
N ALA A 9 -24.81 -45.70 -24.27
CA ALA A 9 -24.61 -44.33 -23.79
C ALA A 9 -23.82 -43.46 -24.79
N ALA A 10 -22.97 -44.10 -25.61
CA ALA A 10 -22.21 -43.44 -26.68
C ALA A 10 -23.07 -42.85 -27.82
N LYS A 11 -24.35 -43.25 -27.97
CA LYS A 11 -25.21 -42.84 -29.10
C LYS A 11 -26.21 -41.72 -28.80
N ARG A 12 -26.25 -41.17 -27.57
CA ARG A 12 -27.14 -40.04 -27.26
C ARG A 12 -26.51 -38.73 -27.72
N THR A 13 -27.30 -37.89 -28.40
CA THR A 13 -26.90 -36.54 -28.81
C THR A 13 -26.54 -35.71 -27.59
N ARG A 14 -25.34 -35.13 -27.58
CA ARG A 14 -24.82 -34.31 -26.48
C ARG A 14 -25.47 -32.93 -26.54
N GLY A 15 -26.36 -32.60 -25.61
CA GLY A 15 -26.83 -31.23 -25.41
C GLY A 15 -25.67 -30.32 -24.94
N SER A 16 -25.53 -29.15 -25.55
CA SER A 16 -24.43 -28.19 -25.36
C SER A 16 -24.72 -27.08 -24.34
N GLY A 17 -25.70 -27.26 -23.43
CA GLY A 17 -26.13 -26.24 -22.48
C GLY A 17 -25.27 -26.14 -21.21
N SER A 18 -25.19 -24.94 -20.61
CA SER A 18 -24.52 -24.74 -19.32
C SER A 18 -25.26 -25.46 -18.18
N LEU A 19 -24.58 -25.71 -17.05
CA LEU A 19 -25.08 -26.48 -15.89
C LEU A 19 -26.43 -26.04 -15.31
N LYS A 20 -26.93 -24.83 -15.63
CA LYS A 20 -28.23 -24.32 -15.17
C LYS A 20 -29.37 -24.52 -16.17
N TYR A 21 -29.07 -24.96 -17.39
CA TYR A 21 -30.04 -25.06 -18.47
C TYR A 21 -29.95 -26.45 -19.10
N CYS A 22 -31.04 -27.20 -19.04
CA CYS A 22 -31.24 -28.37 -19.88
C CYS A 22 -32.08 -27.98 -21.09
N LEU A 23 -31.86 -28.63 -22.23
CA LEU A 23 -32.77 -28.48 -23.36
C LEU A 23 -34.17 -28.91 -22.91
N ARG A 24 -35.19 -28.10 -23.19
CA ARG A 24 -36.58 -28.41 -22.80
C ARG A 24 -36.99 -29.82 -23.21
N LYS A 25 -36.58 -30.23 -24.42
CA LYS A 25 -36.77 -31.58 -24.96
C LYS A 25 -36.15 -32.67 -24.07
N GLU A 26 -34.90 -32.50 -23.62
CA GLU A 26 -34.23 -33.47 -22.74
C GLU A 26 -34.93 -33.56 -21.37
N LEU A 27 -35.38 -32.43 -20.83
CA LEU A 27 -36.14 -32.42 -19.57
C LEU A 27 -37.48 -33.14 -19.70
N GLU A 28 -38.19 -32.91 -20.79
CA GLU A 28 -39.46 -33.56 -21.09
C GLU A 28 -39.26 -35.07 -21.28
N GLU A 29 -38.19 -35.50 -21.97
CA GLU A 29 -37.83 -36.92 -22.12
C GLU A 29 -37.52 -37.59 -20.78
N VAL A 30 -36.75 -36.93 -19.90
CA VAL A 30 -36.46 -37.43 -18.55
C VAL A 30 -37.73 -37.52 -17.71
N ARG A 31 -38.60 -36.51 -17.76
CA ARG A 31 -39.89 -36.50 -17.04
C ARG A 31 -40.84 -37.56 -17.57
N ALA A 32 -40.89 -37.79 -18.89
CA ALA A 32 -41.70 -38.84 -19.50
C ALA A 32 -41.23 -40.23 -19.03
N THR A 33 -39.91 -40.49 -19.11
CA THR A 33 -39.31 -41.76 -18.67
C THR A 33 -39.54 -42.01 -17.18
N HIS A 34 -39.41 -40.97 -16.36
CA HIS A 34 -39.67 -41.08 -14.91
C HIS A 34 -41.14 -41.43 -14.62
N ARG A 35 -42.09 -40.77 -15.30
CA ARG A 35 -43.53 -41.05 -15.14
C ARG A 35 -43.90 -42.47 -15.54
N GLU A 36 -43.32 -42.98 -16.62
CA GLU A 36 -43.52 -44.36 -17.08
C GLU A 36 -42.99 -45.38 -16.06
N LEU A 37 -41.76 -45.17 -15.56
CA LEU A 37 -41.13 -46.08 -14.60
C LEU A 37 -41.65 -45.96 -13.16
N SER A 38 -42.40 -44.91 -12.85
CA SER A 38 -43.02 -44.72 -11.52
C SER A 38 -44.35 -45.47 -11.36
N GLN A 39 -44.83 -46.17 -12.39
CA GLN A 39 -46.03 -46.99 -12.29
C GLN A 39 -45.82 -48.17 -11.32
N PRO A 40 -46.86 -48.59 -10.56
CA PRO A 40 -46.75 -49.73 -9.64
C PRO A 40 -46.22 -50.99 -10.33
N GLY A 41 -45.32 -51.72 -9.67
CA GLY A 41 -44.70 -52.95 -10.20
C GLY A 41 -43.45 -52.72 -11.08
N CYS A 42 -42.98 -51.47 -11.21
CA CYS A 42 -41.77 -51.10 -11.96
C CYS A 42 -40.59 -50.67 -11.07
N GLU A 43 -40.62 -50.96 -9.76
CA GLU A 43 -39.69 -50.42 -8.77
C GLU A 43 -38.23 -50.78 -9.10
N VAL A 44 -37.99 -52.03 -9.52
CA VAL A 44 -36.65 -52.51 -9.91
C VAL A 44 -36.14 -51.79 -11.16
N ALA A 45 -37.02 -51.53 -12.13
CA ALA A 45 -36.66 -50.83 -13.36
C ALA A 45 -36.36 -49.34 -13.09
N LEU A 46 -37.16 -48.70 -12.24
CA LEU A 46 -36.92 -47.32 -11.79
C LEU A 46 -35.59 -47.19 -11.05
N ALA A 47 -35.29 -48.10 -10.13
CA ALA A 47 -34.02 -48.10 -9.39
C ALA A 47 -32.82 -48.23 -10.33
N ARG A 48 -32.90 -49.16 -11.29
CA ARG A 48 -31.86 -49.34 -12.32
C ARG A 48 -31.68 -48.09 -13.19
N TRP A 49 -32.77 -47.49 -13.66
CA TRP A 49 -32.70 -46.27 -14.46
C TRP A 49 -32.08 -45.11 -13.70
N LYS A 50 -32.39 -44.94 -12.41
CA LYS A 50 -31.77 -43.91 -11.56
C LYS A 50 -30.25 -44.09 -11.46
N ILE A 51 -29.78 -45.33 -11.32
CA ILE A 51 -28.34 -45.65 -11.31
C ILE A 51 -27.73 -45.31 -12.68
N GLU A 52 -28.31 -45.80 -13.78
CA GLU A 52 -27.79 -45.55 -15.13
C GLU A 52 -27.76 -44.04 -15.48
N ALA A 53 -28.78 -43.28 -15.07
CA ALA A 53 -28.82 -41.82 -15.27
C ALA A 53 -27.79 -41.08 -14.42
N LYS A 54 -27.54 -41.56 -13.19
CA LYS A 54 -26.48 -41.02 -12.33
C LYS A 54 -25.09 -41.29 -12.92
N ASP A 55 -24.82 -42.53 -13.34
CA ASP A 55 -23.56 -42.90 -13.96
C ASP A 55 -23.29 -42.09 -15.24
N GLU A 56 -24.33 -41.85 -16.05
CA GLU A 56 -24.23 -40.99 -17.24
C GLU A 56 -23.91 -39.54 -16.87
N LEU A 57 -24.56 -39.00 -15.83
CA LEU A 57 -24.28 -37.65 -15.36
C LEU A 57 -22.84 -37.52 -14.83
N ASP A 58 -22.37 -38.51 -14.09
CA ASP A 58 -21.02 -38.51 -13.52
C ASP A 58 -19.97 -38.62 -14.63
N LEU A 59 -20.16 -39.48 -15.64
CA LEU A 59 -19.32 -39.54 -16.83
C LEU A 59 -19.28 -38.21 -17.60
N ARG A 60 -20.41 -37.51 -17.72
CA ARG A 60 -20.47 -36.19 -18.36
C ARG A 60 -19.70 -35.14 -17.55
N LYS A 61 -19.78 -35.18 -16.22
CA LYS A 61 -19.02 -34.27 -15.35
C LYS A 61 -17.51 -34.51 -15.49
N GLU A 62 -17.09 -35.77 -15.50
CA GLU A 62 -15.67 -36.13 -15.72
C GLU A 62 -15.18 -35.64 -17.08
N PHE A 63 -15.95 -35.89 -18.15
CA PHE A 63 -15.61 -35.40 -19.49
C PHE A 63 -15.54 -33.86 -19.52
N ALA A 64 -16.50 -33.16 -18.92
CA ALA A 64 -16.51 -31.71 -18.86
C ALA A 64 -15.33 -31.15 -18.05
N ALA A 65 -14.94 -31.82 -16.96
CA ALA A 65 -13.76 -31.46 -16.17
C ALA A 65 -12.47 -31.65 -16.98
N THR A 66 -12.35 -32.73 -17.74
CA THR A 66 -11.23 -32.97 -18.65
C THR A 66 -11.17 -31.92 -19.75
N LEU A 67 -12.30 -31.62 -20.40
CA LEU A 67 -12.37 -30.59 -21.45
C LEU A 67 -12.02 -29.21 -20.90
N LYS A 68 -12.54 -28.83 -19.72
CA LYS A 68 -12.19 -27.59 -19.04
C LYS A 68 -10.69 -27.49 -18.73
N SER A 69 -10.09 -28.59 -18.29
CA SER A 69 -8.65 -28.66 -18.03
C SER A 69 -7.83 -28.55 -19.32
N PHE A 70 -8.28 -29.18 -20.40
CA PHE A 70 -7.67 -29.06 -21.72
C PHE A 70 -7.73 -27.62 -22.25
N LEU A 71 -8.91 -26.97 -22.23
CA LEU A 71 -9.06 -25.59 -22.68
C LEU A 71 -8.18 -24.63 -21.88
N ARG A 72 -8.10 -24.78 -20.55
CA ARG A 72 -7.18 -24.00 -19.71
C ARG A 72 -5.72 -24.19 -20.12
N ARG A 73 -5.30 -25.41 -20.47
CA ARG A 73 -3.93 -25.67 -20.95
C ARG A 73 -3.69 -24.99 -22.28
N VAL A 74 -4.63 -25.08 -23.23
CA VAL A 74 -4.54 -24.39 -24.52
C VAL A 74 -4.41 -22.88 -24.31
N ASP A 75 -5.25 -22.28 -23.45
CA ASP A 75 -5.20 -20.84 -23.16
C ASP A 75 -3.84 -20.43 -22.56
N ILE A 76 -3.31 -21.20 -21.61
CA ILE A 76 -1.99 -20.97 -21.01
C ILE A 76 -0.89 -21.06 -22.08
N THR A 77 -0.90 -22.13 -22.89
CA THR A 77 0.11 -22.31 -23.94
C THR A 77 0.06 -21.18 -24.97
N SER A 78 -1.14 -20.79 -25.43
CA SER A 78 -1.27 -19.66 -26.36
C SER A 78 -0.81 -18.33 -25.75
N TYR A 79 -1.04 -18.11 -24.45
CA TYR A 79 -0.51 -16.94 -23.75
C TYR A 79 1.02 -16.96 -23.65
N GLU A 80 1.62 -18.10 -23.31
CA GLU A 80 3.08 -18.27 -23.25
C GLU A 80 3.75 -18.07 -24.62
N GLU A 81 3.17 -18.64 -25.68
CA GLU A 81 3.61 -18.43 -27.07
C GLU A 81 3.55 -16.94 -27.43
N LEU A 82 2.45 -16.26 -27.09
CA LEU A 82 2.28 -14.83 -27.34
C LEU A 82 3.32 -13.99 -26.61
N GLU A 83 3.57 -14.26 -25.33
CA GLU A 83 4.58 -13.55 -24.54
C GLU A 83 6.01 -13.83 -25.04
N SER A 84 6.27 -15.06 -25.51
CA SER A 84 7.54 -15.41 -26.14
C SER A 84 7.78 -14.57 -27.40
N VAL A 85 6.79 -14.48 -28.29
CA VAL A 85 6.85 -13.67 -29.52
C VAL A 85 7.05 -12.18 -29.19
N LYS A 86 6.32 -11.64 -28.21
CA LYS A 86 6.50 -10.25 -27.75
C LYS A 86 7.91 -9.99 -27.23
N LYS A 87 8.45 -10.90 -26.43
CA LYS A 87 9.79 -10.79 -25.84
C LYS A 87 10.86 -10.85 -26.92
N GLU A 88 10.77 -11.80 -27.84
CA GLU A 88 11.69 -11.92 -28.97
C GLU A 88 11.71 -10.64 -29.81
N ARG A 89 10.53 -10.11 -30.13
CA ARG A 89 10.39 -8.84 -30.85
C ARG A 89 10.98 -7.65 -30.07
N SER A 90 10.71 -7.55 -28.77
CA SER A 90 11.32 -6.50 -27.94
C SER A 90 12.85 -6.60 -27.95
N ASN A 91 13.40 -7.81 -27.89
CA ASN A 91 14.84 -8.03 -27.96
C ASN A 91 15.40 -7.63 -29.33
N GLU A 92 14.71 -7.97 -30.42
CA GLU A 92 15.09 -7.57 -31.77
C GLU A 92 15.10 -6.05 -31.94
N VAL A 93 14.04 -5.36 -31.51
CA VAL A 93 13.97 -3.89 -31.55
C VAL A 93 15.09 -3.28 -30.71
N ASN A 94 15.36 -3.81 -29.51
CA ASN A 94 16.45 -3.34 -28.67
C ASN A 94 17.82 -3.54 -29.34
N LYS A 95 18.07 -4.69 -29.99
CA LYS A 95 19.30 -4.92 -30.77
C LYS A 95 19.47 -3.91 -31.90
N ARG A 96 18.39 -3.60 -32.62
CA ARG A 96 18.41 -2.58 -33.69
C ARG A 96 18.69 -1.18 -33.15
N LEU A 97 18.09 -0.81 -32.01
CA LEU A 97 18.38 0.47 -31.36
C LEU A 97 19.84 0.57 -30.92
N LEU A 98 20.41 -0.49 -30.33
CA LEU A 98 21.84 -0.53 -30.00
C LEU A 98 22.72 -0.37 -31.24
N ALA A 99 22.37 -1.03 -32.36
CA ALA A 99 23.10 -0.91 -33.62
C ALA A 99 23.03 0.51 -34.22
N LEU A 100 22.00 1.29 -33.88
CA LEU A 100 21.84 2.71 -34.26
C LEU A 100 22.58 3.68 -33.31
N GLY A 101 23.27 3.17 -32.29
CA GLY A 101 24.05 3.98 -31.36
C GLY A 101 23.30 4.44 -30.11
N TYR A 102 22.07 3.97 -29.87
CA TYR A 102 21.40 4.20 -28.58
C TYR A 102 22.10 3.41 -27.48
N THR A 103 22.20 3.98 -26.29
CA THR A 103 22.79 3.28 -25.13
C THR A 103 21.76 2.39 -24.42
N GLU A 104 22.22 1.42 -23.62
CA GLU A 104 21.30 0.59 -22.81
C GLU A 104 20.45 1.41 -21.84
N SER A 105 20.98 2.52 -21.31
CA SER A 105 20.23 3.42 -20.43
C SER A 105 19.14 4.20 -21.18
N GLU A 106 19.39 4.61 -22.43
CA GLU A 106 18.39 5.28 -23.27
C GLU A 106 17.27 4.32 -23.71
N ILE A 107 17.58 3.04 -23.89
CA ILE A 107 16.61 1.98 -24.20
C ILE A 107 15.77 1.60 -22.97
N LYS A 108 16.30 1.79 -21.75
CA LYS A 108 15.57 1.56 -20.51
C LYS A 108 14.53 2.66 -20.30
N ILE A 109 13.32 2.39 -20.78
CA ILE A 109 12.22 3.36 -20.74
C ILE A 109 11.67 3.55 -19.32
N HIS A 110 11.50 4.81 -18.92
CA HIS A 110 10.84 5.23 -17.69
C HIS A 110 9.41 4.66 -17.61
N TYR A 111 8.94 4.36 -16.38
CA TYR A 111 7.66 3.68 -16.16
C TYR A 111 6.47 4.35 -16.85
N SER A 112 6.41 5.69 -16.82
CA SER A 112 5.34 6.49 -17.46
C SER A 112 5.23 6.29 -18.98
N LEU A 113 6.33 5.93 -19.64
CA LEU A 113 6.39 5.70 -21.10
C LEU A 113 6.33 4.20 -21.47
N SER A 114 6.37 3.31 -20.48
CA SER A 114 6.44 1.86 -20.69
C SER A 114 5.25 1.29 -21.46
N SER A 115 4.03 1.77 -21.19
CA SER A 115 2.80 1.31 -21.86
C SER A 115 2.80 1.68 -23.34
N ARG A 116 3.16 2.93 -23.69
CA ARG A 116 3.31 3.39 -25.07
C ARG A 116 4.37 2.60 -25.83
N ARG A 117 5.54 2.35 -25.22
CA ARG A 117 6.58 1.51 -25.85
C ARG A 117 6.06 0.10 -26.10
N ARG A 118 5.47 -0.56 -25.09
CA ARG A 118 4.93 -1.92 -25.24
C ARG A 118 3.88 -1.98 -26.36
N ALA A 119 3.00 -1.00 -26.45
CA ALA A 119 2.01 -0.93 -27.52
C ALA A 119 2.62 -0.83 -28.95
N LEU A 120 3.86 -0.40 -29.10
CA LEU A 120 4.55 -0.36 -30.41
C LEU A 120 5.47 -1.56 -30.63
N VAL A 121 6.16 -1.97 -29.56
CA VAL A 121 7.25 -2.96 -29.61
C VAL A 121 6.73 -4.38 -29.41
N GLU A 122 5.68 -4.59 -28.61
CA GLU A 122 5.13 -5.91 -28.26
C GLU A 122 3.88 -6.25 -29.06
N GLN A 123 3.78 -5.75 -30.30
CA GLN A 123 2.68 -6.13 -31.18
C GLN A 123 2.90 -7.57 -31.69
N PRO A 124 1.90 -8.47 -31.63
CA PRO A 124 2.06 -9.87 -32.05
C PRO A 124 2.25 -10.05 -33.56
N ARG A 125 1.84 -9.04 -34.36
CA ARG A 125 1.96 -9.11 -35.82
C ARG A 125 3.43 -9.08 -36.20
N VAL A 126 3.87 -10.11 -36.93
CA VAL A 126 5.17 -10.13 -37.61
C VAL A 126 5.35 -8.80 -38.31
N LEU A 127 6.49 -8.15 -38.12
CA LEU A 127 6.90 -6.99 -38.91
C LEU A 127 7.13 -7.49 -40.33
N SER A 128 6.06 -7.82 -41.04
CA SER A 128 6.09 -8.33 -42.40
C SER A 128 6.91 -7.36 -43.23
N ASP A 129 8.13 -7.78 -43.60
CA ASP A 129 9.18 -7.19 -44.45
C ASP A 129 8.89 -5.83 -45.11
N ARG A 130 8.39 -4.85 -44.34
CA ARG A 130 8.08 -3.51 -44.84
C ARG A 130 9.38 -2.72 -44.86
N GLY A 131 10.18 -3.02 -45.88
CA GLY A 131 11.03 -2.11 -46.65
C GLY A 131 12.27 -1.51 -45.99
N ASN A 132 12.24 -1.20 -44.69
CA ASN A 132 13.28 -0.39 -44.06
C ASN A 132 14.01 -1.20 -42.99
N VAL A 133 14.91 -2.07 -43.46
CA VAL A 133 15.76 -2.95 -42.62
C VAL A 133 16.69 -2.15 -41.69
N GLY A 134 16.83 -0.84 -41.86
CA GLY A 134 17.76 0.00 -41.08
C GLY A 134 17.14 1.00 -40.11
N GLU A 135 15.86 1.35 -40.22
CA GLU A 135 15.31 2.49 -39.46
C GLU A 135 14.40 2.03 -38.31
N PRO A 136 14.48 2.69 -37.13
CA PRO A 136 13.56 2.41 -36.05
C PRO A 136 12.15 2.85 -36.47
N PRO A 137 11.08 2.19 -35.97
CA PRO A 137 9.72 2.62 -36.27
C PRO A 137 9.56 4.12 -35.96
N PRO A 138 9.05 4.95 -36.90
CA PRO A 138 9.00 6.41 -36.71
C PRO A 138 8.26 6.83 -35.42
N LYS A 139 7.33 6.01 -34.95
CA LYS A 139 6.58 6.23 -33.70
C LYS A 139 7.40 5.98 -32.43
N LEU A 140 8.53 5.29 -32.53
CA LEU A 140 9.41 4.95 -31.41
C LEU A 140 10.38 6.09 -31.09
N THR A 141 10.83 6.84 -32.10
CA THR A 141 11.73 8.00 -31.96
C THR A 141 11.24 9.02 -30.91
N PRO A 142 10.01 9.56 -30.98
CA PRO A 142 9.55 10.54 -29.99
C PRO A 142 9.47 9.97 -28.57
N ILE A 143 9.26 8.65 -28.42
CA ILE A 143 9.27 7.99 -27.10
C ILE A 143 10.69 7.93 -26.55
N LEU A 144 11.68 7.62 -27.38
CA LEU A 144 13.09 7.56 -26.99
C LEU A 144 13.62 8.96 -26.62
N GLU A 145 13.27 9.98 -27.39
CA GLU A 145 13.60 11.38 -27.07
C GLU A 145 12.97 11.83 -25.75
N SER A 146 11.69 11.53 -25.54
CA SER A 146 11.00 11.80 -24.27
C SER A 146 11.67 11.07 -23.10
N ASN A 147 12.10 9.81 -23.31
CA ASN A 147 12.79 9.04 -22.30
C ASN A 147 14.16 9.62 -21.94
N LYS A 148 14.90 10.09 -22.95
CA LYS A 148 16.19 10.76 -22.76
C LYS A 148 16.05 12.04 -21.94
N ALA A 149 15.06 12.88 -22.28
CA ALA A 149 14.75 14.09 -21.53
C ALA A 149 14.36 13.77 -20.07
N GLN A 150 13.53 12.76 -19.86
CA GLN A 150 13.14 12.32 -18.50
C GLN A 150 14.36 11.80 -17.72
N THR A 151 15.22 11.01 -18.34
CA THR A 151 16.42 10.46 -17.70
C THR A 151 17.38 11.58 -17.30
N GLU A 152 17.52 12.61 -18.12
CA GLU A 152 18.32 13.79 -17.79
C GLU A 152 17.73 14.59 -16.62
N GLU A 153 16.41 14.78 -16.60
CA GLU A 153 15.70 15.43 -15.50
C GLU A 153 15.82 14.62 -14.19
N ASP A 154 15.66 13.31 -14.25
CA ASP A 154 15.84 12.42 -13.10
C ASP A 154 17.28 12.49 -12.58
N ALA A 155 18.27 12.52 -13.48
CA ALA A 155 19.67 12.68 -13.11
C ALA A 155 19.94 14.06 -12.49
N ARG A 156 19.32 15.13 -12.99
CA ARG A 156 19.39 16.49 -12.45
C ARG A 156 18.77 16.56 -11.05
N SER A 157 17.59 15.97 -10.88
CA SER A 157 16.90 15.83 -9.60
C SER A 157 17.74 15.02 -8.60
N ALA A 158 18.31 13.89 -9.01
CA ALA A 158 19.19 13.08 -8.17
C ALA A 158 20.44 13.84 -7.72
N ARG A 159 21.08 14.61 -8.63
CA ARG A 159 22.22 15.48 -8.28
C ARG A 159 21.80 16.57 -7.29
N LYS A 160 20.63 17.19 -7.49
CA LYS A 160 20.06 18.19 -6.55
C LYS A 160 19.84 17.57 -5.17
N THR A 161 19.21 16.40 -5.08
CA THR A 161 18.99 15.68 -3.83
C THR A 161 20.31 15.35 -3.13
N LYS A 162 21.34 14.90 -3.86
CA LYS A 162 22.67 14.64 -3.29
C LYS A 162 23.30 15.90 -2.69
N ARG A 163 23.21 17.05 -3.38
CA ARG A 163 23.71 18.33 -2.84
C ARG A 163 22.95 18.75 -1.58
N GLN A 164 21.62 18.59 -1.56
CA GLN A 164 20.80 18.89 -0.38
C GLN A 164 21.14 17.97 0.80
N ALA A 165 21.36 16.68 0.54
CA ALA A 165 21.80 15.71 1.55
C ALA A 165 23.19 16.06 2.12
N GLU A 166 24.10 16.55 1.27
CA GLU A 166 25.41 17.02 1.72
C GLU A 166 25.29 18.26 2.61
N LEU A 167 24.46 19.24 2.23
CA LEU A 167 24.17 20.39 3.09
C LEU A 167 23.54 19.95 4.42
N HIS A 168 22.60 19.00 4.39
CA HIS A 168 22.00 18.44 5.61
C HIS A 168 23.06 17.83 6.53
N LYS A 169 23.99 17.06 5.96
CA LYS A 169 25.12 16.47 6.68
C LYS A 169 25.98 17.55 7.35
N LEU A 170 26.36 18.59 6.61
CA LEU A 170 27.18 19.70 7.13
C LEU A 170 26.47 20.48 8.25
N LEU A 171 25.17 20.76 8.08
CA LEU A 171 24.35 21.40 9.11
C LEU A 171 24.27 20.55 10.38
N ARG A 172 24.19 19.22 10.23
CA ARG A 172 24.16 18.29 11.36
C ARG A 172 25.52 18.23 12.08
N GLU A 173 26.61 18.15 11.32
CA GLU A 173 27.98 18.19 11.86
C GLU A 173 28.21 19.51 12.62
N PHE A 174 27.86 20.64 12.02
CA PHE A 174 27.93 21.94 12.67
C PHE A 174 27.06 22.01 13.93
N LYS A 175 25.82 21.53 13.88
CA LYS A 175 24.93 21.46 15.05
C LYS A 175 25.56 20.64 16.17
N LEU A 176 26.28 19.56 15.86
CA LEU A 176 26.98 18.73 16.82
C LEU A 176 28.20 19.43 17.41
N GLU A 177 28.96 20.17 16.60
CA GLU A 177 30.12 20.95 17.05
C GLU A 177 29.73 22.12 17.93
N THR A 178 28.63 22.83 17.59
CA THR A 178 28.14 23.98 18.35
C THR A 178 27.13 23.58 19.43
N HIS A 179 26.83 22.29 19.59
CA HIS A 179 25.91 21.86 20.63
C HIS A 179 26.56 22.13 22.00
N PRO A 180 25.85 22.73 22.97
CA PRO A 180 26.48 23.00 24.26
C PRO A 180 26.82 21.71 25.05
N LEU A 181 26.29 20.55 24.62
CA LEU A 181 26.62 19.23 25.16
C LEU A 181 27.68 18.47 24.32
N ALA A 182 28.26 19.08 23.28
CA ALA A 182 29.17 18.42 22.34
C ALA A 182 30.35 17.76 23.04
N ASP A 183 30.98 18.45 23.99
CA ASP A 183 32.15 17.95 24.72
C ASP A 183 31.77 16.78 25.62
N MET A 184 30.64 16.85 26.32
CA MET A 184 30.14 15.74 27.13
C MET A 184 29.82 14.51 26.28
N VAL A 185 29.19 14.69 25.12
CA VAL A 185 28.87 13.58 24.20
C VAL A 185 30.15 12.92 23.67
N ARG A 186 31.18 13.72 23.37
CA ARG A 186 32.50 13.26 22.92
C ARG A 186 33.23 12.46 24.01
N GLU A 187 33.22 12.95 25.24
CA GLU A 187 33.80 12.29 26.43
C GLU A 187 33.11 10.95 26.74
N LEU A 188 31.80 10.85 26.52
CA LEU A 188 31.03 9.61 26.75
C LEU A 188 31.28 8.52 25.70
N GLY A 189 32.09 8.76 24.67
CA GLY A 189 32.39 7.79 23.61
C GLY A 189 31.16 7.38 22.78
N HIS A 190 30.05 8.10 22.93
CA HIS A 190 28.86 7.90 22.14
C HIS A 190 28.95 8.83 20.93
N GLU A 191 29.20 8.28 19.73
CA GLU A 191 28.80 9.00 18.53
C GLU A 191 27.29 9.20 18.60
N PRO A 192 26.81 10.45 18.77
CA PRO A 192 25.38 10.69 18.88
C PRO A 192 24.79 10.41 17.50
N LYS A 193 24.17 9.25 17.33
CA LYS A 193 23.16 9.05 16.30
C LYS A 193 21.96 9.89 16.69
N LEU A 194 22.07 11.21 16.48
CA LEU A 194 20.96 12.12 16.71
C LEU A 194 19.79 11.65 15.84
N PRO A 195 18.60 11.42 16.42
CA PRO A 195 17.41 11.16 15.63
C PRO A 195 17.20 12.35 14.67
N GLU A 196 16.83 12.07 13.42
CA GLU A 196 16.51 13.13 12.47
C GLU A 196 15.39 14.01 13.04
N PRO A 197 15.51 15.36 12.93
CA PRO A 197 14.50 16.26 13.47
C PRO A 197 13.16 16.02 12.77
N THR A 198 12.13 15.73 13.55
CA THR A 198 10.74 15.83 13.08
C THR A 198 10.41 17.30 12.86
N ALA A 199 9.80 17.62 11.72
CA ALA A 199 9.55 18.98 11.22
C ALA A 199 8.62 19.87 12.08
N SER A 200 8.33 19.51 13.34
CA SER A 200 7.23 20.11 14.08
C SER A 200 7.55 20.69 15.46
N ASN A 201 8.68 20.42 16.11
CA ASN A 201 8.84 20.83 17.52
C ASN A 201 10.17 21.51 17.82
N GLY A 202 10.21 22.83 17.60
CA GLY A 202 10.88 23.81 18.47
C GLY A 202 12.39 23.68 18.67
N CYS A 203 13.11 22.91 17.85
CA CYS A 203 14.57 22.91 17.93
C CYS A 203 15.08 24.25 17.36
N PRO A 204 15.90 25.01 18.11
CA PRO A 204 16.41 26.31 17.66
C PRO A 204 17.30 26.21 16.41
N PHE A 205 17.79 25.02 16.07
CA PHE A 205 18.61 24.81 14.90
C PHE A 205 17.76 24.56 13.63
N PRO A 206 17.96 25.33 12.55
CA PRO A 206 17.17 25.25 11.32
C PRO A 206 17.35 23.90 10.62
N ASP A 207 16.26 23.37 10.07
CA ASP A 207 16.32 22.21 9.19
C ASP A 207 16.88 22.58 7.80
N THR A 208 17.17 21.56 6.99
CA THR A 208 17.72 21.76 5.64
C THR A 208 16.79 22.57 4.75
N HIS A 209 15.48 22.41 4.88
CA HIS A 209 14.51 23.18 4.09
C HIS A 209 14.59 24.67 4.43
N THR A 210 14.67 25.00 5.72
CA THR A 210 14.84 26.37 6.22
C THR A 210 16.18 26.95 5.76
N ALA A 211 17.26 26.18 5.87
CA ALA A 211 18.59 26.59 5.44
C ALA A 211 18.65 26.86 3.93
N LEU A 212 18.02 26.04 3.10
CA LEU A 212 17.91 26.25 1.66
C LEU A 212 17.14 27.53 1.28
N GLY A 213 16.30 28.05 2.19
CA GLY A 213 15.65 29.35 2.05
C GLY A 213 16.57 30.55 2.27
N TRP A 214 17.77 30.35 2.82
CA TRP A 214 18.73 31.42 3.03
C TRP A 214 19.40 31.85 1.73
N SER A 215 19.66 33.15 1.61
CA SER A 215 20.20 33.75 0.37
C SER A 215 21.51 33.11 -0.07
N PHE A 216 22.38 32.74 0.87
CA PHE A 216 23.69 32.13 0.58
C PHE A 216 23.63 30.63 0.25
N PHE A 217 22.52 29.93 0.51
CA PHE A 217 22.34 28.52 0.11
C PHE A 217 21.39 28.33 -1.06
N LYS A 218 20.77 29.40 -1.56
CA LYS A 218 19.88 29.35 -2.73
C LYS A 218 20.58 28.75 -3.96
N GLU A 219 21.87 29.01 -4.12
CA GLU A 219 22.69 28.51 -5.22
C GLU A 219 22.78 26.98 -5.25
N ILE A 220 22.71 26.29 -4.10
CA ILE A 220 22.75 24.82 -4.01
C ILE A 220 21.59 24.18 -4.79
N THR A 221 20.44 24.87 -4.81
CA THR A 221 19.24 24.42 -5.55
C THR A 221 19.17 24.94 -6.98
N ALA A 222 19.71 26.14 -7.23
CA ALA A 222 19.61 26.80 -8.52
C ALA A 222 20.70 26.34 -9.51
N ASN A 223 21.91 26.06 -9.02
CA ASN A 223 23.08 25.78 -9.84
C ASN A 223 23.51 24.32 -9.70
N GLU A 224 24.07 23.76 -10.78
CA GLU A 224 24.83 22.52 -10.68
C GLU A 224 26.23 22.83 -10.14
N MET A 225 26.48 22.40 -8.91
CA MET A 225 27.77 22.51 -8.24
C MET A 225 28.23 21.15 -7.74
N SER A 226 29.54 20.99 -7.57
CA SER A 226 30.12 19.76 -7.00
C SER A 226 29.81 19.65 -5.50
N LEU A 227 30.04 18.48 -4.89
CA LEU A 227 29.85 18.34 -3.44
C LEU A 227 30.92 19.10 -2.66
N GLU A 228 32.10 19.26 -3.24
CA GLU A 228 33.21 20.06 -2.75
C GLU A 228 32.85 21.55 -2.73
N ASP A 229 32.17 22.04 -3.78
CA ASP A 229 31.66 23.41 -3.81
C ASP A 229 30.59 23.65 -2.75
N VAL A 230 29.71 22.67 -2.49
CA VAL A 230 28.71 22.75 -1.41
C VAL A 230 29.41 22.90 -0.05
N ARG A 231 30.50 22.15 0.19
CA ARG A 231 31.30 22.25 1.41
C ARG A 231 31.99 23.62 1.51
N ALA A 232 32.65 24.05 0.45
CA ALA A 232 33.33 25.35 0.41
C ALA A 232 32.36 26.52 0.65
N LEU A 233 31.16 26.46 0.05
CA LEU A 233 30.09 27.43 0.26
C LEU A 233 29.61 27.43 1.71
N PHE A 234 29.42 26.25 2.30
CA PHE A 234 29.06 26.11 3.71
C PHE A 234 30.12 26.73 4.63
N ASP A 235 31.39 26.40 4.43
CA ASP A 235 32.50 26.91 5.24
C ASP A 235 32.65 28.43 5.12
N ALA A 236 32.52 28.97 3.91
CA ALA A 236 32.55 30.41 3.66
C ALA A 236 31.44 31.17 4.40
N HIS A 237 30.28 30.53 4.60
CA HIS A 237 29.12 31.10 5.27
C HIS A 237 28.90 30.58 6.69
N ARG A 238 29.86 29.84 7.27
CA ARG A 238 29.73 29.21 8.59
C ARG A 238 29.35 30.18 9.70
N LYS A 239 29.92 31.39 9.71
CA LYS A 239 29.54 32.46 10.66
C LYS A 239 28.09 32.93 10.47
N GLY A 240 27.63 33.03 9.22
CA GLY A 240 26.24 33.39 8.93
C GLY A 240 25.25 32.31 9.38
N VAL A 241 25.65 31.02 9.31
CA VAL A 241 24.88 29.90 9.88
C VAL A 241 24.77 30.04 11.40
N GLU A 242 25.86 30.38 12.08
CA GLU A 242 25.89 30.61 13.53
C GLU A 242 24.96 31.75 13.96
N GLU A 243 25.04 32.90 13.29
CA GLU A 243 24.19 34.06 13.54
C GLU A 243 22.70 33.75 13.33
N LYS A 244 22.37 32.97 12.29
CA LYS A 244 20.99 32.59 11.95
C LYS A 244 20.43 31.48 12.82
N ALA A 245 21.26 30.55 13.30
CA ALA A 245 20.85 29.51 14.23
C ALA A 245 20.51 30.06 15.63
N GLY A 246 20.88 31.31 15.90
CA GLY A 246 20.75 31.95 17.20
C GLY A 246 21.80 31.38 18.15
N ALA A 247 22.48 32.26 18.88
CA ALA A 247 23.37 31.83 19.95
C ALA A 247 22.54 31.03 20.97
N LEU A 248 22.79 29.72 21.05
CA LEU A 248 22.22 28.90 22.12
C LEU A 248 22.68 29.51 23.45
N PRO A 249 21.78 29.72 24.43
CA PRO A 249 22.17 30.28 25.70
C PRO A 249 23.29 29.44 26.35
N PRO A 250 24.29 30.06 27.01
CA PRO A 250 25.41 29.35 27.63
C PRO A 250 24.94 28.30 28.63
N LEU A 251 25.48 27.08 28.54
CA LEU A 251 25.02 25.91 29.30
C LEU A 251 25.45 25.89 30.78
N ASN A 252 26.20 26.89 31.26
CA ASN A 252 26.67 26.92 32.66
C ASN A 252 25.53 26.97 33.69
N ASP A 253 24.28 27.20 33.26
CA ASP A 253 23.11 27.22 34.15
C ASP A 253 22.27 25.92 34.13
N MET A 254 22.60 24.89 33.34
CA MET A 254 21.61 23.83 33.03
C MET A 254 21.82 22.41 33.58
N VAL A 255 22.99 21.93 34.03
CA VAL A 255 23.07 20.55 34.56
C VAL A 255 24.23 20.32 35.55
N GLU A 256 23.94 20.14 36.84
CA GLU A 256 24.72 19.27 37.74
C GLU A 256 23.91 17.98 37.99
N VAL A 257 24.47 16.82 37.63
CA VAL A 257 23.81 15.52 37.82
C VAL A 257 24.26 14.90 39.13
N ASN A 258 23.38 14.92 40.13
CA ASN A 258 23.48 14.05 41.30
C ASN A 258 22.08 13.66 41.77
N GLY A 259 21.58 12.50 41.30
CA GLY A 259 20.57 11.64 41.95
C GLY A 259 19.29 12.25 42.53
N SER A 260 18.99 13.51 42.24
CA SER A 260 17.92 14.31 42.81
C SER A 260 16.98 14.72 41.69
N THR A 261 15.70 14.93 42.04
CA THR A 261 14.70 15.54 41.15
C THR A 261 15.13 16.89 40.59
N ASP A 262 16.22 17.46 41.12
CA ASP A 262 16.88 18.69 40.68
C ASP A 262 17.30 18.65 39.20
N SER A 263 17.73 17.50 38.67
CA SER A 263 18.20 17.38 37.26
C SER A 263 17.09 17.63 36.23
N THR A 264 15.84 17.43 36.61
CA THR A 264 14.66 17.70 35.76
C THR A 264 13.83 18.85 36.30
N ILE A 265 14.23 19.50 37.41
CA ILE A 265 13.49 20.57 38.05
C ILE A 265 13.41 21.86 37.22
N SER A 266 14.21 21.94 36.15
CA SER A 266 14.16 23.01 35.16
C SER A 266 13.14 22.76 34.04
N LEU A 267 12.74 21.51 33.79
CA LEU A 267 11.75 21.17 32.76
C LEU A 267 10.33 21.51 33.24
N CYS A 268 9.40 21.88 32.37
CA CYS A 268 8.01 22.05 32.82
C CYS A 268 7.39 20.72 33.30
N SER A 269 6.28 20.79 34.05
CA SER A 269 5.66 19.64 34.73
C SER A 269 5.32 18.48 33.79
N LEU A 270 4.98 18.79 32.52
CA LEU A 270 4.55 17.81 31.53
C LEU A 270 5.72 16.95 30.98
N PRO A 271 6.84 17.50 30.44
CA PRO A 271 8.03 16.73 30.11
C PRO A 271 8.61 15.95 31.28
N ARG A 272 8.58 16.53 32.49
CA ARG A 272 8.95 15.84 33.73
C ARG A 272 8.13 14.56 33.90
N LEU A 273 6.81 14.66 33.79
CA LEU A 273 5.91 13.52 33.89
C LEU A 273 6.17 12.49 32.78
N LEU A 274 6.38 12.92 31.54
CA LEU A 274 6.64 12.02 30.41
C LEU A 274 7.94 11.23 30.57
N LEU A 275 9.00 11.86 31.11
CA LEU A 275 10.31 11.23 31.28
C LEU A 275 10.40 10.29 32.48
N ARG A 276 9.41 10.25 33.36
CA ARG A 276 9.42 9.34 34.52
C ARG A 276 9.38 7.88 34.08
N ALA A 277 10.13 7.04 34.78
CA ALA A 277 10.17 5.61 34.53
C ALA A 277 8.82 4.91 34.81
N ASP A 278 7.96 5.47 35.67
CA ASP A 278 6.62 4.95 35.91
C ASP A 278 5.56 5.43 34.91
N THR A 279 5.91 6.29 33.96
CA THR A 279 5.00 6.72 32.89
C THR A 279 5.11 5.76 31.70
N ILE A 280 4.15 4.82 31.63
CA ILE A 280 4.11 3.75 30.62
C ILE A 280 2.92 3.96 29.69
N PHE A 281 3.16 3.80 28.39
CA PHE A 281 2.14 3.84 27.35
C PHE A 281 1.98 2.45 26.74
N SER A 282 0.80 2.17 26.21
CA SER A 282 0.58 1.06 25.28
C SER A 282 0.08 1.59 23.94
N ARG A 283 0.42 0.87 22.87
CA ARG A 283 -0.08 1.17 21.54
C ARG A 283 -1.42 0.48 21.33
N ARG A 284 -2.45 1.25 20.97
CA ARG A 284 -3.82 0.77 20.69
C ARG A 284 -3.74 -0.25 19.55
N LYS A 285 -4.26 -1.45 19.79
CA LYS A 285 -4.14 -2.60 18.88
C LYS A 285 -4.88 -2.35 17.56
N ASP A 286 -4.18 -2.56 16.45
CA ASP A 286 -4.78 -3.22 15.30
C ASP A 286 -4.87 -4.72 15.65
N ALA A 287 -5.98 -5.38 15.34
CA ALA A 287 -6.46 -6.64 15.94
C ALA A 287 -5.52 -7.88 15.93
N ALA A 288 -4.27 -7.77 15.46
CA ALA A 288 -3.36 -8.87 15.19
C ALA A 288 -2.10 -8.97 16.08
N TYR A 289 -1.81 -8.00 16.97
CA TYR A 289 -0.55 -8.01 17.75
C TYR A 289 -0.74 -7.87 19.26
N ASP A 290 0.20 -8.44 20.02
CA ASP A 290 0.29 -8.33 21.47
C ASP A 290 0.49 -6.87 21.92
N GLU A 291 0.02 -6.56 23.13
CA GLU A 291 0.12 -5.22 23.69
C GLU A 291 1.59 -4.86 23.97
N GLN A 292 2.13 -3.90 23.22
CA GLN A 292 3.49 -3.41 23.41
C GLN A 292 3.52 -2.27 24.43
N LEU A 293 4.20 -2.50 25.56
CA LEU A 293 4.47 -1.46 26.57
C LEU A 293 5.69 -0.62 26.17
N LEU A 294 5.56 0.70 26.26
CA LEU A 294 6.56 1.65 25.79
C LEU A 294 6.76 2.78 26.82
N HIS A 295 8.00 3.25 26.95
CA HIS A 295 8.34 4.45 27.73
C HIS A 295 8.66 5.62 26.79
N TYR A 296 8.54 6.86 27.26
CA TYR A 296 9.07 8.00 26.53
C TYR A 296 10.61 8.07 26.69
N PRO A 297 11.39 8.36 25.63
CA PRO A 297 10.98 8.61 24.25
C PRO A 297 10.98 7.35 23.36
N LEU A 298 11.05 6.13 23.91
CA LEU A 298 11.22 4.88 23.14
C LEU A 298 10.12 4.59 22.10
N PHE A 299 8.90 5.14 22.26
CA PHE A 299 7.86 5.05 21.23
C PHE A 299 7.95 6.12 20.14
N ILE A 300 8.82 7.12 20.30
CA ILE A 300 9.26 8.00 19.23
C ILE A 300 10.37 7.22 18.51
N PRO A 301 10.14 6.71 17.29
CA PRO A 301 11.14 5.91 16.59
C PRO A 301 12.38 6.78 16.36
N THR A 302 13.49 6.41 17.01
CA THR A 302 14.79 7.10 16.85
C THR A 302 15.68 6.42 15.81
N LYS A 303 15.20 5.38 15.12
CA LYS A 303 15.98 4.60 14.13
C LYS A 303 15.68 5.05 12.68
N ASP A 304 16.70 4.94 11.84
CA ASP A 304 16.74 5.26 10.39
C ASP A 304 15.68 4.55 9.52
N GLN A 305 14.94 3.57 10.05
CA GLN A 305 13.86 2.85 9.35
C GLN A 305 12.59 3.70 9.14
N PHE A 306 12.54 4.91 9.69
CA PHE A 306 11.41 5.82 9.52
C PHE A 306 11.34 6.44 8.11
N TRP A 307 12.43 6.35 7.34
CA TRP A 307 12.54 6.88 5.99
C TRP A 307 12.78 5.78 4.95
N SER A 308 11.86 4.82 4.85
CA SER A 308 11.69 4.22 3.51
C SER A 308 11.31 5.37 2.56
N HIS A 309 11.82 5.34 1.33
CA HIS A 309 11.64 6.43 0.36
C HIS A 309 10.18 6.78 0.02
N ASP A 310 9.21 6.07 0.60
CA ASP A 310 7.79 6.10 0.27
C ASP A 310 6.89 6.51 1.45
N TRP A 311 7.30 7.47 2.29
CA TRP A 311 6.48 8.40 3.12
C TRP A 311 6.88 8.40 4.62
N PRO A 312 6.79 9.56 5.32
CA PRO A 312 6.95 9.58 6.77
C PRO A 312 5.80 8.78 7.42
N LEU A 313 6.15 7.79 8.23
CA LEU A 313 5.19 7.07 9.08
C LEU A 313 4.63 8.06 10.10
N ASN A 314 3.57 8.79 9.77
CA ASN A 314 2.92 9.72 10.70
C ASN A 314 2.71 9.03 12.06
N ILE A 315 3.43 9.49 13.09
CA ILE A 315 3.22 9.02 14.46
C ILE A 315 1.86 9.57 14.87
N VAL A 316 0.84 8.73 14.74
CA VAL A 316 -0.49 9.06 15.18
C VAL A 316 -0.48 8.98 16.70
N VAL A 317 -0.24 10.12 17.37
CA VAL A 317 -0.15 10.20 18.85
C VAL A 317 -1.40 9.61 19.52
N SER A 318 -2.56 9.69 18.86
CA SER A 318 -3.82 9.08 19.34
C SER A 318 -3.83 7.55 19.34
N GLN A 319 -2.81 6.89 18.76
CA GLN A 319 -2.60 5.44 18.88
C GLN A 319 -1.93 5.07 20.21
N TYR A 320 -1.41 6.01 20.99
CA TYR A 320 -0.75 5.72 22.26
C TYR A 320 -1.67 6.11 23.41
N VAL A 321 -1.89 5.16 24.33
CA VAL A 321 -2.74 5.35 25.50
C VAL A 321 -1.91 5.12 26.76
N PHE A 322 -2.12 5.95 27.78
CA PHE A 322 -1.49 5.75 29.08
C PHE A 322 -1.94 4.42 29.70
N HIS A 323 -0.97 3.56 30.03
CA HIS A 323 -1.23 2.22 30.53
C HIS A 323 -1.20 2.20 32.06
N SER A 324 -2.36 2.47 32.68
CA SER A 324 -2.50 2.68 34.12
C SER A 324 -2.01 1.51 34.99
N LYS A 325 -2.26 0.24 34.59
CA LYS A 325 -1.86 -0.94 35.37
C LYS A 325 -0.34 -1.09 35.43
N ALA A 326 0.33 -1.11 34.27
CA ALA A 326 1.79 -1.16 34.18
C ALA A 326 2.44 0.03 34.91
N SER A 327 1.89 1.24 34.77
CA SER A 327 2.36 2.41 35.51
C SER A 327 2.29 2.22 37.03
N ALA A 328 1.19 1.68 37.55
CA ALA A 328 1.05 1.39 38.98
C ALA A 328 2.10 0.38 39.47
N VAL A 329 2.39 -0.65 38.67
CA VAL A 329 3.41 -1.65 39.02
C VAL A 329 4.82 -1.03 38.97
N ALA A 330 5.14 -0.27 37.93
CA ALA A 330 6.41 0.42 37.82
C ALA A 330 6.64 1.37 39.00
N ARG A 331 5.60 2.09 39.43
CA ARG A 331 5.66 2.96 40.62
C ARG A 331 5.95 2.19 41.91
N ALA A 332 5.35 1.02 42.10
CA ALA A 332 5.62 0.18 43.26
C ALA A 332 7.09 -0.27 43.27
N LEU A 333 7.61 -0.73 42.13
CA LEU A 333 9.01 -1.13 42.00
C LEU A 333 9.98 0.03 42.26
N LEU A 334 9.71 1.20 41.67
CA LEU A 334 10.54 2.39 41.88
C LEU A 334 10.55 2.84 43.34
N LYS A 335 9.42 2.70 44.03
CA LYS A 335 9.31 2.96 45.46
C LYS A 335 10.17 1.99 46.27
N ASP A 336 10.11 0.69 45.96
CA ASP A 336 10.91 -0.33 46.65
C ASP A 336 12.41 -0.16 46.40
N LEU A 337 12.79 0.39 45.24
CA LEU A 337 14.17 0.76 44.91
C LEU A 337 14.64 2.08 45.56
N GLY A 338 13.78 2.76 46.32
CA GLY A 338 14.09 4.06 46.92
C GLY A 338 14.23 5.20 45.90
N LYS A 339 13.65 5.04 44.70
CA LYS A 339 13.75 5.99 43.58
C LYS A 339 12.38 6.27 42.93
N PRO A 340 11.38 6.76 43.68
CA PRO A 340 9.99 6.89 43.21
C PRO A 340 9.81 7.82 42.00
N ASP A 341 10.77 8.71 41.75
CA ASP A 341 10.72 9.71 40.67
C ASP A 341 11.86 9.54 39.65
N ALA A 342 12.48 8.36 39.59
CA ALA A 342 13.51 8.10 38.59
C ALA A 342 13.00 8.28 37.16
N SER A 343 13.86 8.81 36.28
CA SER A 343 13.55 8.87 34.85
C SER A 343 13.73 7.51 34.17
N GLY A 344 13.03 7.30 33.05
CA GLY A 344 13.20 6.09 32.23
C GLY A 344 14.65 5.92 31.74
N LEU A 345 15.34 7.04 31.48
CA LEU A 345 16.75 7.05 31.09
C LEU A 345 17.66 6.61 32.24
N GLU A 346 17.46 7.14 33.45
CA GLU A 346 18.20 6.71 34.65
C GLU A 346 18.04 5.21 34.90
N MET A 347 16.82 4.68 34.73
CA MET A 347 16.55 3.25 34.87
C MET A 347 17.15 2.40 33.75
N SER A 348 17.24 2.93 32.54
CA SER A 348 17.91 2.24 31.43
C SER A 348 19.43 2.10 31.67
N VAL A 349 20.05 3.09 32.30
CA VAL A 349 21.47 3.07 32.66
C VAL A 349 21.69 2.17 33.87
N ALA A 350 20.87 2.31 34.92
CA ALA A 350 20.94 1.46 36.10
C ALA A 350 20.74 -0.03 35.76
N GLY A 351 19.79 -0.35 34.87
CA GLY A 351 19.53 -1.71 34.40
C GLY A 351 20.73 -2.39 33.75
N LYS A 352 21.60 -1.63 33.05
CA LYS A 352 22.86 -2.17 32.49
C LYS A 352 23.85 -2.58 33.60
N VAL A 353 23.87 -1.85 34.71
CA VAL A 353 24.71 -2.18 35.88
C VAL A 353 24.19 -3.43 36.58
N PHE A 354 22.87 -3.57 36.73
CA PHE A 354 22.28 -4.80 37.27
C PHE A 354 22.56 -6.01 36.38
N MET A 355 22.38 -5.90 35.05
CA MET A 355 22.68 -6.99 34.12
C MET A 355 24.18 -7.38 34.11
N SER A 356 25.09 -6.43 34.34
CA SER A 356 26.52 -6.69 34.41
C SER A 356 26.95 -7.42 35.69
N GLN A 357 26.23 -7.26 36.81
CA GLN A 357 26.57 -7.91 38.08
C GLN A 357 25.94 -9.32 38.22
N THR A 358 24.81 -9.58 37.55
CA THR A 358 24.16 -10.90 37.60
C THR A 358 24.83 -11.96 36.72
N LEU A 359 25.79 -11.59 35.86
CA LEU A 359 26.60 -12.52 35.05
C LEU A 359 27.55 -13.41 35.87
N ALA A 360 27.61 -13.27 37.20
CA ALA A 360 28.34 -14.16 38.11
C ALA A 360 27.50 -15.35 38.66
N LEU A 361 26.19 -15.43 38.42
CA LEU A 361 25.38 -16.57 38.83
C LEU A 361 24.54 -17.10 37.64
N ARG A 362 24.90 -18.29 37.16
CA ARG A 362 24.18 -19.03 36.10
C ARG A 362 22.75 -19.36 36.54
N THR A 363 21.75 -18.75 35.90
CA THR A 363 20.45 -19.32 35.47
C THR A 363 19.72 -18.33 34.54
N PRO A 364 18.77 -18.77 33.69
CA PRO A 364 18.32 -17.99 32.53
C PRO A 364 17.25 -16.95 32.86
N ASN A 365 17.39 -15.78 32.24
CA ASN A 365 16.36 -14.77 31.92
C ASN A 365 15.29 -14.45 32.98
N LEU A 366 15.59 -13.45 33.81
CA LEU A 366 14.62 -12.72 34.65
C LEU A 366 13.67 -11.77 33.86
N GLY A 367 13.67 -11.83 32.53
CA GLY A 367 12.78 -11.05 31.67
C GLY A 367 11.34 -11.59 31.54
N SER A 368 11.01 -12.76 32.10
CA SER A 368 9.68 -13.39 31.92
C SER A 368 8.76 -13.36 33.16
N VAL A 369 9.20 -12.84 34.31
CA VAL A 369 8.38 -12.84 35.54
C VAL A 369 7.25 -11.79 35.51
N PHE A 370 7.17 -10.95 34.48
CA PHE A 370 6.10 -9.98 34.31
C PHE A 370 4.91 -10.45 33.45
N LEU A 371 4.92 -11.67 32.90
CA LEU A 371 3.95 -12.13 31.90
C LEU A 371 3.06 -13.32 32.30
N GLU A 372 3.17 -13.87 33.52
CA GLU A 372 2.30 -14.96 33.99
C GLU A 372 1.13 -14.47 34.88
N CYS A 373 0.33 -13.53 34.37
CA CYS A 373 -1.00 -13.22 34.94
C CYS A 373 -2.15 -13.31 33.90
N SER A 374 -1.86 -13.79 32.70
CA SER A 374 -2.85 -13.88 31.61
C SER A 374 -3.79 -15.09 31.72
N SER A 375 -3.50 -16.10 32.54
CA SER A 375 -4.30 -17.33 32.63
C SER A 375 -5.60 -17.23 33.46
N LEU A 376 -5.82 -16.12 34.18
CA LEU A 376 -7.04 -15.88 34.96
C LEU A 376 -8.11 -15.08 34.19
N HIS A 377 -7.81 -14.59 32.99
CA HIS A 377 -8.72 -13.74 32.20
C HIS A 377 -9.75 -14.55 31.40
N ASP A 378 -9.36 -15.74 30.91
CA ASP A 378 -10.22 -16.55 30.03
C ASP A 378 -11.41 -17.21 30.73
N SER A 379 -11.36 -17.35 32.06
CA SER A 379 -12.47 -17.91 32.85
C SER A 379 -13.62 -16.89 33.08
N LEU A 380 -13.33 -15.59 33.01
CA LEU A 380 -14.31 -14.52 33.30
C LEU A 380 -15.04 -14.04 32.04
N VAL A 381 -14.38 -14.07 30.88
CA VAL A 381 -14.93 -13.63 29.59
C VAL A 381 -16.01 -14.59 29.07
N HIS A 382 -15.95 -15.87 29.43
CA HIS A 382 -16.96 -16.85 29.03
C HIS A 382 -18.30 -16.73 29.78
N GLN A 383 -18.36 -15.96 30.89
CA GLN A 383 -19.62 -15.71 31.61
C GLN A 383 -20.42 -14.51 31.09
N ILE A 384 -19.83 -13.62 30.28
CA ILE A 384 -20.48 -12.37 29.83
C ILE A 384 -21.13 -12.50 28.44
N ALA A 385 -20.78 -13.53 27.66
CA ALA A 385 -21.27 -13.73 26.28
C ALA A 385 -22.70 -14.34 26.17
N LYS A 386 -23.56 -14.19 27.18
CA LYS A 386 -25.00 -14.53 27.13
C LYS A 386 -25.84 -13.26 27.26
N GLY A 387 -25.84 -12.45 26.23
CA GLY A 387 -26.73 -11.29 26.11
C GLY A 387 -26.94 -10.96 24.65
N GLY A 388 -28.03 -11.47 24.06
CA GLY A 388 -28.39 -11.19 22.68
C GLY A 388 -28.84 -9.74 22.52
N SER A 389 -28.28 -9.05 21.53
CA SER A 389 -28.78 -7.77 21.02
C SER A 389 -29.23 -7.94 19.57
N ALA A 390 -30.39 -7.37 19.26
CA ALA A 390 -30.97 -7.28 17.92
C ALA A 390 -30.03 -6.55 16.93
N PRO A 391 -30.14 -6.81 15.61
CA PRO A 391 -29.29 -6.16 14.61
C PRO A 391 -29.57 -4.67 14.55
N VAL A 392 -28.51 -3.88 14.70
CA VAL A 392 -28.50 -2.44 14.45
C VAL A 392 -28.69 -2.22 12.94
N PRO A 393 -29.50 -1.23 12.49
CA PRO A 393 -29.60 -0.90 11.08
C PRO A 393 -28.22 -0.47 10.57
N CYS A 394 -27.65 -1.22 9.63
CA CYS A 394 -26.39 -0.82 8.99
C CYS A 394 -26.68 0.31 7.99
N ASP A 395 -25.86 1.36 8.04
CA ASP A 395 -25.88 2.43 7.04
C ASP A 395 -25.65 1.86 5.62
N PRO A 396 -26.25 2.48 4.58
CA PRO A 396 -26.09 2.03 3.20
C PRO A 396 -24.62 2.09 2.77
N VAL A 397 -24.10 0.96 2.29
CA VAL A 397 -22.76 0.85 1.72
C VAL A 397 -22.85 1.08 0.21
N TYR A 398 -22.04 2.01 -0.29
CA TYR A 398 -21.93 2.36 -1.71
C TYR A 398 -20.74 1.61 -2.33
N TYR A 399 -20.90 1.09 -3.54
CA TYR A 399 -19.79 0.49 -4.29
C TYR A 399 -19.66 1.07 -5.69
N LEU A 400 -18.43 1.11 -6.17
CA LEU A 400 -18.05 1.53 -7.51
C LEU A 400 -17.08 0.53 -8.11
N LEU A 401 -17.36 0.14 -9.35
CA LEU A 401 -16.46 -0.65 -10.17
C LEU A 401 -15.49 0.32 -10.86
N CYS A 402 -14.22 0.27 -10.47
CA CYS A 402 -13.23 1.15 -11.07
C CYS A 402 -12.83 0.60 -12.44
N LYS A 403 -13.38 1.20 -13.52
CA LYS A 403 -13.25 0.79 -14.94
C LYS A 403 -11.82 0.44 -15.36
N ASN A 404 -10.83 1.14 -14.81
CA ASN A 404 -9.42 1.02 -15.20
C ASN A 404 -8.58 0.04 -14.36
N TYR A 405 -9.10 -0.47 -13.24
CA TYR A 405 -8.25 -1.21 -12.29
C TYR A 405 -8.77 -2.60 -11.90
N GLY A 406 -9.97 -3.01 -12.34
CA GLY A 406 -10.55 -4.29 -11.90
C GLY A 406 -10.72 -4.37 -10.38
N ARG A 407 -10.77 -3.22 -9.70
CA ARG A 407 -10.89 -3.08 -8.24
C ARG A 407 -12.25 -2.46 -7.91
N MET A 408 -12.80 -2.88 -6.77
CA MET A 408 -14.00 -2.31 -6.19
C MET A 408 -13.59 -1.22 -5.19
N PHE A 409 -14.15 -0.02 -5.35
CA PHE A 409 -14.11 1.01 -4.31
C PHE A 409 -15.38 0.90 -3.48
N VAL A 410 -15.25 0.89 -2.15
CA VAL A 410 -16.37 0.82 -1.21
C VAL A 410 -16.34 2.07 -0.36
N GLY A 411 -17.42 2.85 -0.40
CA GLY A 411 -17.59 4.06 0.38
C GLY A 411 -18.80 3.93 1.30
N VAL A 412 -18.73 4.53 2.49
CA VAL A 412 -19.85 4.58 3.44
C VAL A 412 -20.71 5.83 3.24
N GLU A 413 -20.24 6.80 2.46
CA GLU A 413 -20.94 8.05 2.16
C GLU A 413 -20.87 8.36 0.66
N GLN A 414 -21.97 8.89 0.10
CA GLN A 414 -22.02 9.33 -1.31
C GLN A 414 -20.90 10.34 -1.63
N GLY A 415 -20.57 11.25 -0.71
CA GLY A 415 -19.49 12.23 -0.90
C GLY A 415 -18.08 11.62 -1.01
N GLN A 416 -17.85 10.38 -0.53
CA GLN A 416 -16.61 9.65 -0.80
C GLN A 416 -16.60 9.10 -2.23
N MET A 417 -17.77 8.71 -2.73
CA MET A 417 -17.95 8.19 -4.08
C MET A 417 -17.74 9.28 -5.14
N ASP A 418 -18.35 10.45 -4.95
CA ASP A 418 -18.19 11.58 -5.86
C ASP A 418 -16.74 12.05 -5.92
N ARG A 419 -16.06 12.12 -4.77
CA ARG A 419 -14.63 12.45 -4.72
C ARG A 419 -13.77 11.44 -5.48
N HIS A 420 -14.04 10.14 -5.32
CA HIS A 420 -13.33 9.11 -6.07
C HIS A 420 -13.59 9.22 -7.57
N LEU A 421 -14.85 9.38 -7.98
CA LEU A 421 -15.25 9.53 -9.37
C LEU A 421 -14.60 10.74 -10.03
N GLN A 422 -14.54 11.86 -9.32
CA GLN A 422 -13.85 13.06 -9.77
C GLN A 422 -12.33 12.85 -9.86
N SER A 423 -11.69 12.29 -8.82
CA SER A 423 -10.23 12.18 -8.78
C SER A 423 -9.66 11.10 -9.68
N VAL A 424 -10.38 9.97 -9.84
CA VAL A 424 -9.89 8.78 -10.54
C VAL A 424 -10.44 8.69 -11.97
N HIS A 425 -11.70 9.09 -12.16
CA HIS A 425 -12.41 8.93 -13.44
C HIS A 425 -12.70 10.26 -14.15
N GLN A 426 -12.36 11.40 -13.56
CA GLN A 426 -12.66 12.74 -14.08
C GLN A 426 -14.17 12.95 -14.34
N VAL A 427 -15.02 12.25 -13.59
CA VAL A 427 -16.47 12.37 -13.68
C VAL A 427 -16.91 13.47 -12.72
N VAL A 428 -17.51 14.53 -13.25
CA VAL A 428 -17.90 15.74 -12.48
C VAL A 428 -18.97 15.42 -11.43
N SER A 429 -19.89 14.49 -11.72
CA SER A 429 -20.94 14.04 -10.79
C SER A 429 -21.29 12.58 -11.06
N GLY A 430 -21.25 11.73 -10.03
CA GLY A 430 -21.60 10.32 -10.19
C GLY A 430 -23.10 10.08 -10.32
N VAL A 431 -23.52 9.47 -11.42
CA VAL A 431 -24.90 9.00 -11.62
C VAL A 431 -25.07 7.60 -11.01
N GLN A 432 -26.07 7.40 -10.14
CA GLN A 432 -26.40 6.09 -9.57
C GLN A 432 -26.78 5.09 -10.67
N ASP A 433 -26.45 3.82 -10.47
CA ASP A 433 -26.60 2.68 -11.39
C ASP A 433 -25.78 2.72 -12.70
N ILE A 434 -25.21 3.88 -13.02
CA ILE A 434 -24.22 4.06 -14.08
C ILE A 434 -22.81 4.03 -13.49
N HIS A 435 -22.53 4.93 -12.56
CA HIS A 435 -21.21 5.09 -11.95
C HIS A 435 -21.11 4.26 -10.67
N TRP A 436 -22.08 4.33 -9.77
CA TRP A 436 -22.05 3.63 -8.47
C TRP A 436 -23.39 3.00 -8.15
N GLY A 437 -23.44 2.00 -7.25
CA GLY A 437 -24.67 1.33 -6.83
C GLY A 437 -24.73 1.06 -5.33
N LEU A 438 -25.91 0.72 -4.83
CA LEU A 438 -26.12 0.29 -3.44
C LEU A 438 -25.96 -1.23 -3.31
N VAL A 439 -25.27 -1.69 -2.26
CA VAL A 439 -25.03 -3.13 -2.00
C VAL A 439 -26.32 -3.91 -1.65
N LEU A 440 -27.47 -3.24 -1.59
CA LEU A 440 -28.75 -3.85 -1.19
C LEU A 440 -29.33 -4.81 -2.25
N ASP A 441 -28.89 -4.72 -3.51
CA ASP A 441 -29.36 -5.59 -4.57
C ASP A 441 -28.54 -6.88 -4.64
N SER A 442 -29.22 -8.03 -4.55
CA SER A 442 -28.70 -9.39 -4.36
C SER A 442 -27.83 -9.96 -5.51
N GLY A 443 -27.21 -9.12 -6.33
CA GLY A 443 -26.32 -9.50 -7.43
C GLY A 443 -24.86 -9.59 -6.99
N THR A 444 -24.21 -10.72 -7.26
CA THR A 444 -22.76 -10.86 -7.01
C THR A 444 -21.94 -10.03 -8.00
N PHE A 445 -20.72 -9.63 -7.58
CA PHE A 445 -19.68 -8.93 -8.37
C PHE A 445 -19.55 -9.38 -9.84
N LEU A 446 -19.69 -10.68 -10.11
CA LEU A 446 -19.58 -11.24 -11.47
C LEU A 446 -20.85 -11.09 -12.31
N GLN A 447 -22.02 -10.97 -11.69
CA GLN A 447 -23.30 -10.83 -12.40
C GLN A 447 -23.49 -9.42 -12.95
N ASN A 448 -22.99 -8.41 -12.23
CA ASN A 448 -23.21 -7.01 -12.60
C ASN A 448 -22.03 -6.40 -13.37
N GLY A 449 -20.82 -6.96 -13.31
CA GLY A 449 -19.63 -6.34 -13.92
C GLY A 449 -19.69 -6.14 -15.44
N GLY A 450 -20.33 -7.06 -16.17
CA GLY A 450 -20.54 -6.94 -17.63
C GLY A 450 -21.60 -5.89 -17.97
N ALA A 451 -22.81 -6.04 -17.41
CA ALA A 451 -23.93 -5.12 -17.60
C ALA A 451 -23.61 -3.69 -17.14
N TRP A 452 -22.80 -3.54 -16.09
CA TRP A 452 -22.35 -2.23 -15.62
C TRP A 452 -21.45 -1.52 -16.64
N ARG A 453 -20.52 -2.26 -17.28
CA ARG A 453 -19.67 -1.69 -18.33
C ARG A 453 -20.51 -1.24 -19.53
N GLU A 454 -21.48 -2.05 -19.94
CA GLU A 454 -22.39 -1.71 -21.04
C GLU A 454 -23.18 -0.43 -20.74
N ARG A 455 -23.76 -0.31 -19.54
CA ARG A 455 -24.47 0.92 -19.11
C ARG A 455 -23.57 2.15 -19.04
N TRP A 456 -22.31 1.97 -18.60
CA TRP A 456 -21.34 3.06 -18.61
C TRP A 456 -21.03 3.51 -20.05
N ASP A 457 -20.72 2.57 -20.94
CA ASP A 457 -20.36 2.88 -22.32
C ASP A 457 -21.54 3.49 -23.10
N GLU A 458 -22.76 3.00 -22.87
CA GLU A 458 -24.00 3.54 -23.43
C GLU A 458 -24.25 4.98 -22.96
N TYR A 459 -24.13 5.25 -21.65
CA TYR A 459 -24.31 6.60 -21.09
C TYR A 459 -23.38 7.65 -21.72
N TYR A 460 -22.10 7.32 -21.91
CA TYR A 460 -21.16 8.26 -22.52
C TYR A 460 -21.33 8.37 -24.05
N ALA A 461 -21.72 7.29 -24.73
CA ALA A 461 -22.02 7.33 -26.16
C ALA A 461 -23.27 8.16 -26.48
N GLU A 462 -24.27 8.19 -25.59
CA GLU A 462 -25.44 9.05 -25.74
C GLU A 462 -25.10 10.53 -25.52
N ARG A 463 -24.23 10.85 -24.56
CA ARG A 463 -23.75 12.22 -24.33
C ARG A 463 -22.95 12.77 -25.49
N GLU A 464 -22.06 11.96 -26.07
CA GLU A 464 -21.28 12.36 -27.25
C GLU A 464 -22.20 12.73 -28.43
N LYS A 465 -23.27 11.95 -28.65
CA LYS A 465 -24.29 12.27 -29.67
C LYS A 465 -25.09 13.54 -29.38
N THR A 466 -25.38 13.83 -28.10
CA THR A 466 -26.13 15.04 -27.74
C THR A 466 -25.27 16.29 -27.85
N ASP A 467 -23.99 16.20 -27.49
CA ASP A 467 -23.03 17.28 -27.64
C ASP A 467 -22.76 17.58 -29.13
N GLU A 468 -22.76 16.57 -30.01
CA GLU A 468 -22.67 16.76 -31.47
C GLU A 468 -23.93 17.42 -32.07
N GLN A 469 -25.13 17.05 -31.63
CA GLN A 469 -26.38 17.62 -32.16
C GLN A 469 -26.66 19.05 -31.67
N GLY A 470 -26.07 19.45 -30.53
CA GLY A 470 -26.19 20.82 -30.01
C GLY A 470 -25.37 21.85 -30.79
N LEU A 471 -24.37 21.43 -31.57
CA LEU A 471 -23.49 22.35 -32.32
C LEU A 471 -24.06 22.78 -33.67
N ASP A 472 -25.00 22.04 -34.25
CA ASP A 472 -25.57 22.33 -35.59
C ASP A 472 -26.78 23.28 -35.56
N THR A 473 -27.28 23.66 -34.39
CA THR A 473 -28.51 24.50 -34.31
C THR A 473 -28.26 26.01 -34.18
N ASP A 474 -27.02 26.44 -33.98
CA ASP A 474 -26.69 27.86 -33.80
C ASP A 474 -26.10 28.55 -35.05
N GLU A 475 -25.83 27.82 -36.15
CA GLU A 475 -25.25 28.42 -37.37
C GLU A 475 -26.29 28.96 -38.38
N ASP A 476 -27.57 28.57 -38.30
CA ASP A 476 -28.58 28.96 -39.31
C ASP A 476 -29.39 30.24 -38.97
N GLU A 477 -29.26 30.84 -37.78
CA GLU A 477 -29.96 32.09 -37.44
C GLU A 477 -29.16 33.38 -37.70
N ARG A 478 -27.99 33.31 -38.35
CA ARG A 478 -27.12 34.48 -38.59
C ARG A 478 -27.03 34.98 -40.04
N SER A 479 -27.85 34.47 -40.97
CA SER A 479 -27.73 34.81 -42.40
C SER A 479 -28.77 35.80 -42.95
N ASP A 480 -29.73 36.30 -42.16
CA ASP A 480 -30.80 37.22 -42.65
C ASP A 480 -30.71 38.66 -42.11
N ALA A 481 -29.52 39.13 -41.73
CA ALA A 481 -29.29 40.54 -41.38
C ALA A 481 -28.01 41.09 -42.02
N ASP A 482 -28.06 41.33 -43.35
CA ASP A 482 -27.54 42.54 -44.03
C ASP A 482 -27.81 42.53 -45.54
#